data_AF-A0A517R630-F1
#
_entry.id   AF-A0A517R630-F1
#
_cell.length_a   1.000
_cell.length_b   1.000
_cell.length_c   1.000
_cell.angle_alpha   90.00
_cell.angle_beta   90.00
_cell.angle_gamma   90.00
#
_symmetry.space_group_name_H-M   'P 1'
#
loop_
_entity.id
_entity.type
_entity.pdbx_description
1 polymer ?
#
loop_
_entity_poly.entity_id
_entity_poly.type
_entity_poly.pdbx_seq_one_letter_code
_entity_poly.pdbx_strand_id
1 'polypeptide(L)'
;MEVNGVGGQVPLQSVRRPAEGTRTAAQSDVDRMAPQDQVEISATARELAELDTTDPVRAERLSQIRAAIDDGTYENPARLEAAVERMIDDIERES
;
A
#
# COMPACT_ATOMS: atom_id res chain seq x y z
N MET A 1 23.52 -30.89 -23.56
CA MET A 1 22.58 -30.43 -22.52
C MET A 1 21.21 -30.81 -23.02
N GLU A 2 20.69 -31.93 -22.53
CA GLU A 2 19.41 -32.50 -22.93
C GLU A 2 18.31 -31.85 -22.09
N VAL A 3 17.28 -31.30 -22.72
CA VAL A 3 16.10 -30.76 -22.04
C VAL A 3 14.87 -31.49 -22.57
N ASN A 4 14.50 -32.57 -21.89
CA ASN A 4 13.23 -33.27 -22.10
C ASN A 4 12.35 -33.08 -20.87
N GLY A 5 11.14 -32.55 -21.08
CA GLY A 5 10.16 -32.38 -20.03
C GLY A 5 8.88 -31.68 -20.48
N VAL A 6 8.34 -32.02 -21.66
CA VAL A 6 6.95 -31.68 -22.01
C VAL A 6 6.04 -32.61 -21.21
N GLY A 7 5.57 -32.12 -20.07
CA GLY A 7 4.64 -32.79 -19.18
C GLY A 7 3.21 -32.27 -19.35
N GLY A 8 2.37 -33.15 -19.90
CA GLY A 8 0.91 -33.20 -19.96
C GLY A 8 0.08 -32.02 -19.44
N GLN A 9 -0.67 -31.40 -20.37
CA GLN A 9 -1.90 -30.67 -20.06
C GLN A 9 -3.06 -31.48 -20.62
N VAL A 10 -3.86 -32.12 -19.75
CA VAL A 10 -5.13 -32.73 -20.13
C VAL A 10 -6.21 -31.66 -19.93
N PRO A 11 -6.90 -31.16 -20.98
CA PRO A 11 -8.03 -30.27 -20.76
C PRO A 11 -9.25 -31.08 -20.34
N LEU A 12 -9.78 -30.78 -19.15
CA LEU A 12 -11.10 -31.20 -18.71
C LEU A 12 -12.16 -30.55 -19.62
N GLN A 13 -12.82 -31.36 -20.47
CA GLN A 13 -13.97 -30.89 -21.24
C GLN A 13 -15.17 -30.66 -20.31
N SER A 14 -15.57 -29.41 -20.14
CA SER A 14 -16.81 -29.05 -19.44
C SER A 14 -18.00 -29.25 -20.38
N VAL A 15 -18.99 -30.02 -19.93
CA VAL A 15 -20.21 -30.36 -20.66
C VAL A 15 -20.99 -29.10 -21.03
N ARG A 16 -21.16 -28.83 -22.33
CA ARG A 16 -22.02 -27.76 -22.86
C ARG A 16 -23.48 -28.09 -22.57
N ARG A 17 -24.16 -27.24 -21.79
CA ARG A 17 -25.62 -27.19 -21.70
C ARG A 17 -26.12 -26.10 -22.67
N PRO A 18 -26.95 -26.40 -23.68
CA PRO A 18 -27.56 -25.37 -24.51
C PRO A 18 -28.94 -24.99 -23.96
N ALA A 19 -29.19 -23.70 -23.78
CA ALA A 19 -30.48 -23.06 -24.07
C ALA A 19 -30.30 -21.55 -24.00
N GLU A 20 -30.70 -20.90 -25.08
CA GLU A 20 -30.51 -19.48 -25.41
C GLU A 20 -31.04 -18.50 -24.36
N GLY A 21 -30.23 -17.49 -24.11
CA GLY A 21 -30.66 -16.23 -23.52
C GLY A 21 -29.78 -15.13 -24.11
N THR A 22 -30.31 -14.42 -25.10
CA THR A 22 -29.68 -13.25 -25.71
C THR A 22 -29.37 -12.22 -24.63
N ARG A 23 -28.13 -12.20 -24.14
CA ARG A 23 -27.56 -11.05 -23.44
C ARG A 23 -26.37 -10.58 -24.24
N THR A 24 -26.61 -9.55 -25.04
CA THR A 24 -25.56 -8.67 -25.51
C THR A 24 -24.99 -7.95 -24.29
N ALA A 25 -23.99 -8.55 -23.66
CA ALA A 25 -23.07 -7.91 -22.73
C ALA A 25 -21.65 -8.34 -23.12
N ALA A 26 -21.31 -8.13 -24.39
CA ALA A 26 -19.93 -8.08 -24.82
C ALA A 26 -19.49 -6.62 -24.77
N GLN A 27 -19.22 -6.13 -23.56
CA GLN A 27 -18.29 -5.04 -23.35
C GLN A 27 -17.27 -5.55 -22.35
N SER A 28 -16.39 -6.40 -22.89
CA SER A 28 -14.97 -6.42 -22.57
C SER A 28 -14.62 -6.18 -21.10
N ASP A 29 -14.63 -7.25 -20.30
CA ASP A 29 -13.63 -7.43 -19.24
C ASP A 29 -12.25 -7.55 -19.91
N VAL A 30 -11.80 -6.45 -20.52
CA VAL A 30 -10.38 -6.15 -20.55
C VAL A 30 -10.16 -5.40 -19.25
N ASP A 31 -10.17 -6.16 -18.15
CA ASP A 31 -9.40 -5.76 -16.99
C ASP A 31 -7.97 -5.64 -17.52
N ARG A 32 -7.61 -4.40 -17.87
CA ARG A 32 -6.29 -4.07 -18.38
C ARG A 32 -5.37 -4.53 -17.26
N MET A 33 -4.63 -5.62 -17.48
CA MET A 33 -3.57 -6.04 -16.57
C MET A 33 -2.66 -4.83 -16.39
N ALA A 34 -2.90 -4.06 -15.33
CA ALA A 34 -2.05 -2.96 -14.96
C ALA A 34 -0.68 -3.57 -14.63
N PRO A 35 0.43 -2.92 -15.02
CA PRO A 35 1.74 -3.38 -14.61
C PRO A 35 1.76 -3.54 -13.08
N GLN A 36 2.05 -4.75 -12.60
CA GLN A 36 2.16 -5.05 -11.18
C GLN A 36 3.61 -4.84 -10.76
N ASP A 37 3.92 -3.63 -10.30
CA ASP A 37 5.21 -3.34 -9.71
C ASP A 37 5.32 -4.06 -8.35
N GLN A 38 6.46 -4.72 -8.13
CA GLN A 38 6.78 -5.36 -6.85
C GLN A 38 7.81 -4.52 -6.11
N VAL A 39 7.49 -4.16 -4.87
CA VAL A 39 8.42 -3.46 -3.97
C VAL A 39 9.04 -4.48 -3.03
N GLU A 40 10.35 -4.67 -3.14
CA GLU A 40 11.12 -5.47 -2.17
C GLU A 40 11.80 -4.58 -1.14
N ILE A 41 11.35 -4.64 0.11
CA ILE A 41 12.02 -4.01 1.24
C ILE A 41 13.12 -4.95 1.75
N SER A 42 14.36 -4.46 1.81
CA SER A 42 15.52 -5.22 2.29
C SER A 42 15.36 -5.65 3.75
N ALA A 43 15.98 -6.77 4.11
CA ALA A 43 15.96 -7.27 5.49
C ALA A 43 16.48 -6.21 6.49
N THR A 44 17.59 -5.54 6.14
CA THR A 44 18.17 -4.47 6.96
C THR A 44 17.24 -3.27 7.13
N ALA A 45 16.47 -2.89 6.10
CA ALA A 45 15.50 -1.81 6.24
C ALA A 45 14.36 -2.16 7.19
N ARG A 46 13.95 -3.44 7.26
CA ARG A 46 12.95 -3.91 8.23
C ARG A 46 13.51 -3.86 9.65
N GLU A 47 14.72 -4.35 9.86
CA GLU A 47 15.39 -4.32 11.17
C GLU A 47 15.57 -2.88 11.68
N LEU A 48 15.96 -1.94 10.80
CA LEU A 48 16.09 -0.53 11.16
C LEU A 48 14.74 0.12 11.55
N ALA A 49 13.65 -0.24 10.88
CA ALA A 49 12.31 0.26 11.22
C ALA A 49 11.84 -0.24 12.61
N GLU A 50 12.21 -1.47 12.99
CA GLU A 50 11.91 -2.02 14.31
C GLU A 50 12.68 -1.28 15.42
N LEU A 51 13.97 -0.99 15.19
CA LEU A 51 14.79 -0.23 16.14
C LEU A 51 14.25 1.18 16.37
N ASP A 52 13.85 1.86 15.30
CA ASP A 52 13.25 3.20 15.34
C ASP A 52 11.97 3.22 16.20
N THR A 53 11.18 2.15 16.18
CA THR A 53 9.96 2.03 16.99
C THR A 53 10.26 1.88 18.49
N THR A 54 11.41 1.32 18.84
CA THR A 54 11.83 1.10 20.25
C THR A 54 12.60 2.25 20.88
N ASP A 55 12.78 3.37 20.18
CA ASP A 55 13.55 4.52 20.69
C ASP A 55 12.88 5.13 21.96
N PRO A 56 13.52 5.04 23.14
CA PRO A 56 12.97 5.59 24.38
C PRO A 56 12.78 7.11 24.32
N VAL A 57 13.58 7.83 23.53
CA VAL A 57 13.44 9.28 23.33
C VAL A 57 12.10 9.59 22.65
N ARG A 58 11.66 8.75 21.73
CA ARG A 58 10.35 8.89 21.08
C ARG A 58 9.21 8.66 22.06
N ALA A 59 9.31 7.64 22.90
CA ALA A 59 8.29 7.33 23.90
C ALA A 59 8.09 8.50 24.88
N GLU A 60 9.19 9.10 25.36
CA GLU A 60 9.13 10.27 26.24
C GLU A 60 8.49 11.47 25.53
N ARG A 61 8.93 11.79 24.31
CA ARG A 61 8.36 12.89 23.51
C ARG A 61 6.87 12.70 23.26
N LEU A 62 6.42 11.47 22.96
CA LEU A 62 5.01 11.15 22.78
C LEU A 62 4.22 11.38 24.07
N SER A 63 4.77 10.99 25.23
CA SER A 63 4.13 11.25 26.53
C SER A 63 3.97 12.76 26.80
N GLN A 64 5.01 13.55 26.52
CA GLN A 64 4.97 15.00 26.70
C GLN A 64 3.94 15.66 25.77
N ILE A 65 3.92 15.23 24.50
CA ILE A 65 2.97 15.72 23.50
C ILE A 65 1.53 15.40 23.94
N ARG A 66 1.27 14.16 24.38
CA ARG A 66 -0.06 13.77 24.89
C ARG A 66 -0.49 14.63 26.06
N ALA A 67 0.38 14.85 27.04
CA ALA A 67 0.08 15.72 28.18
C ALA A 67 -0.24 17.16 27.74
N ALA A 68 0.50 17.72 26.78
CA ALA A 68 0.22 19.05 26.23
C ALA A 68 -1.11 19.11 25.46
N ILE A 69 -1.53 18.00 24.81
CA ILE A 69 -2.83 17.92 24.15
C ILE A 69 -3.94 17.92 25.20
N ASP A 70 -3.81 17.11 26.24
CA ASP A 70 -4.79 17.02 27.34
C ASP A 70 -4.93 18.34 28.10
N ASP A 71 -3.82 19.06 28.29
CA ASP A 71 -3.77 20.41 28.88
C ASP A 71 -4.25 21.51 27.91
N GLY A 72 -4.48 21.18 26.63
CA GLY A 72 -4.91 22.14 25.60
C GLY A 72 -3.83 23.13 25.16
N THR A 73 -2.57 22.93 25.57
CA THR A 73 -1.44 23.81 25.24
C THR A 73 -0.64 23.35 24.02
N TYR A 74 -0.99 22.19 23.44
CA TYR A 74 -0.37 21.69 22.22
C TYR A 74 -0.69 22.54 21.00
N GLU A 75 -1.93 23.01 20.87
CA GLU A 75 -2.36 23.83 19.73
C GLU A 75 -2.03 25.30 19.97
N ASN A 76 -1.14 25.84 19.15
CA ASN A 76 -0.85 27.28 19.15
C ASN A 76 -0.72 27.79 17.70
N PRO A 77 -0.88 29.11 17.48
CA PRO A 77 -0.89 29.67 16.14
C PRO A 77 0.37 29.34 15.32
N ALA A 78 1.55 29.38 15.95
CA ALA A 78 2.82 29.11 15.28
C ALA A 78 2.96 27.63 14.85
N ARG A 79 2.48 26.68 15.66
CA ARG A 79 2.46 25.25 15.31
C ARG A 79 1.47 24.96 14.19
N LEU A 80 0.32 25.64 14.19
CA LEU A 80 -0.67 25.51 13.12
C LEU A 80 -0.14 26.04 11.79
N GLU A 81 0.48 27.22 11.78
CA GLU A 81 1.10 27.78 10.59
C GLU A 81 2.20 26.86 10.03
N ALA A 82 3.10 26.39 10.90
CA ALA A 82 4.15 25.46 10.50
C ALA A 82 3.61 24.10 10.01
N ALA A 83 2.49 23.63 10.56
CA ALA A 83 1.85 22.40 10.10
C ALA A 83 1.23 22.57 8.70
N VAL A 84 0.60 23.72 8.44
CA VAL A 84 0.03 24.05 7.12
C VAL A 84 1.12 24.20 6.07
N GLU A 85 2.21 24.90 6.38
CA GLU A 85 3.36 25.04 5.48
C GLU A 85 3.93 23.67 5.09
N ARG A 86 4.20 22.81 6.08
CA ARG A 86 4.64 21.42 5.82
C ARG A 86 3.65 20.61 4.98
N MET A 87 2.35 20.78 5.21
CA MET A 87 1.33 20.06 4.45
C MET A 87 1.37 20.47 2.98
N ILE A 88 1.53 21.76 2.69
CA ILE A 88 1.65 22.27 1.31
C ILE A 88 2.94 21.75 0.68
N ASP A 89 4.07 21.82 1.39
CA ASP A 89 5.37 21.32 0.91
C ASP A 89 5.30 19.83 0.52
N ASP A 90 4.60 19.01 1.33
CA ASP A 90 4.46 17.58 1.07
C ASP A 90 3.57 17.32 -0.17
N ILE A 91 2.50 18.10 -0.37
CA ILE A 91 1.66 18.02 -1.58
C ILE A 91 2.43 18.43 -2.84
N GLU A 92 3.23 19.50 -2.76
CA GLU A 92 4.07 19.95 -3.87
C GLU A 92 5.16 18.94 -4.24
N ARG A 93 5.68 18.17 -3.26
CA ARG A 93 6.68 17.13 -3.51
C ARG A 93 6.10 15.90 -4.21
N GLU A 94 4.81 15.60 -4.00
CA GLU A 94 4.13 14.44 -4.59
C GLU A 94 3.55 14.72 -5.99
N SER A 95 3.56 15.97 -6.44
CA SER A 95 3.05 16.44 -7.75
C SER A 95 4.11 16.44 -8.85
#